data_AF-A0A6A9TA86-F1
#
_entry.id   AF-A0A6A9TA86-F1
#
_cell.length_a   1.000
_cell.length_b   1.000
_cell.length_c   1.000
_cell.angle_alpha   90.00
_cell.angle_beta   90.00
_cell.angle_gamma   90.00
#
_symmetry.space_group_name_H-M   'P 1'
#
loop_
_entity.id
_entity.type
_entity.pdbx_description
1 polymer ?
#
loop_
_entity_poly.entity_id
_entity_poly.type
_entity_poly.pdbx_seq_one_letter_code
_entity_poly.pdbx_strand_id
1 'polypeptide(L)'
;VELLGRRRGLRLNSSEEDAGDRPYLTAIPASTDAEREIGEWLGYLVDVGGHLRSRDALSYYAELGWVADDAADALARRLAGFDAPSRDRPFTPADHRISLVSIVRIASCASDFP
;
A
#
# COMPACT_ATOMS: atom_id res chain seq x y z
N VAL A 1 -2.61 10.63 52.66
CA VAL A 1 -2.95 10.62 51.22
C VAL A 1 -1.63 10.63 50.49
N GLU A 2 -1.18 9.49 49.96
CA GLU A 2 -0.14 9.38 48.90
C GLU A 2 0.11 7.88 48.64
N LEU A 3 -0.77 7.30 47.81
CA LEU A 3 -0.61 6.00 47.19
C LEU A 3 -0.59 6.26 45.68
N LEU A 4 0.34 5.61 44.98
CA LEU A 4 0.47 5.53 43.51
C LEU A 4 0.97 6.82 42.82
N GLY A 5 1.98 6.82 41.94
CA GLY A 5 2.57 5.71 41.20
C GLY A 5 3.97 6.04 40.68
N ARG A 6 4.96 5.32 41.22
CA ARG A 6 6.03 4.80 40.39
C ARG A 6 5.43 3.70 39.52
N ARG A 7 5.32 3.91 38.21
CA ARG A 7 5.66 2.87 37.20
C ARG A 7 5.44 3.35 35.77
N ARG A 8 6.49 3.12 35.01
CA ARG A 8 6.53 2.76 33.59
C ARG A 8 6.28 3.90 32.61
N GLY A 9 7.40 4.41 32.11
CA GLY A 9 7.48 4.81 30.72
C GLY A 9 6.89 3.72 29.83
N LEU A 10 5.83 4.09 29.13
CA LEU A 10 5.46 3.46 27.90
C LEU A 10 5.95 4.42 26.84
N ARG A 11 7.13 4.13 26.27
CA ARG A 11 7.44 4.68 24.96
C ARG A 11 6.26 4.28 24.08
N LEU A 12 5.66 5.24 23.38
CA LEU A 12 4.79 4.96 22.24
C LEU A 12 5.68 4.51 21.05
N ASN A 13 6.47 3.48 21.29
CA ASN A 13 7.20 2.69 20.32
C ASN A 13 6.91 1.26 20.75
N SER A 14 5.98 0.59 20.07
CA SER A 14 5.74 -0.87 20.04
C SER A 14 4.24 -1.16 19.91
N SER A 15 3.65 -0.87 18.75
CA SER A 15 2.53 -1.68 18.24
C SER A 15 2.49 -1.71 16.70
N GLU A 16 3.62 -1.42 16.06
CA GLU A 16 3.85 -1.52 14.60
C GLU A 16 5.13 -2.35 14.28
N GLU A 17 5.83 -2.84 15.31
CA GLU A 17 7.04 -3.68 15.19
C GLU A 17 6.75 -5.17 14.96
N ASP A 18 5.47 -5.58 14.89
CA ASP A 18 5.05 -6.91 14.39
C ASP A 18 4.57 -6.81 12.92
N ALA A 19 5.37 -6.14 12.09
CA ALA A 19 5.27 -6.22 10.64
C ALA A 19 6.55 -6.88 10.10
N GLY A 20 6.91 -8.02 10.70
CA GLY A 20 8.19 -8.71 10.53
C GLY A 20 8.47 -9.30 9.14
N ASP A 21 7.76 -8.88 8.09
CA ASP A 21 7.90 -9.40 6.72
C ASP A 21 7.51 -8.36 5.66
N ARG A 22 7.97 -7.11 5.83
CA ARG A 22 7.90 -6.08 4.79
C ARG A 22 9.14 -6.18 3.88
N PRO A 23 8.99 -6.21 2.54
CA PRO A 23 7.81 -5.79 1.77
C PRO A 23 6.71 -6.85 1.62
N TYR A 24 5.44 -6.44 1.76
CA TYR A 24 4.30 -7.32 1.48
C TYR A 24 4.25 -7.70 -0.01
N LEU A 25 4.51 -6.74 -0.90
CA LEU A 25 4.57 -6.96 -2.34
C LEU A 25 6.01 -6.76 -2.84
N THR A 26 6.74 -7.85 -2.98
CA THR A 26 8.15 -7.83 -3.44
C THR A 26 8.28 -7.82 -4.96
N ALA A 27 7.32 -8.41 -5.67
CA ALA A 27 7.26 -8.45 -7.13
C ALA A 27 5.81 -8.50 -7.60
N ILE A 28 5.59 -8.20 -8.89
CA ILE A 28 4.27 -8.35 -9.52
C ILE A 28 3.98 -9.84 -9.69
N PRO A 29 2.92 -10.39 -9.07
CA PRO A 29 2.58 -11.79 -9.24
C PRO A 29 2.07 -12.05 -10.66
N ALA A 30 2.40 -13.23 -11.21
CA ALA A 30 2.03 -13.60 -12.58
C ALA A 30 0.63 -14.25 -12.69
N SER A 31 -0.13 -14.34 -11.59
CA SER A 31 -1.47 -14.93 -11.60
C SER A 31 -2.51 -14.00 -12.25
N THR A 32 -3.45 -14.58 -12.98
CA THR A 32 -4.58 -13.84 -13.57
C THR A 32 -5.40 -13.11 -12.51
N ASP A 33 -5.58 -13.72 -11.34
CA ASP A 33 -6.27 -13.07 -10.22
C ASP A 33 -5.47 -11.86 -9.70
N ALA A 34 -4.15 -11.95 -9.59
CA ALA A 34 -3.34 -10.79 -9.22
C ALA A 34 -3.44 -9.66 -10.25
N GLU A 35 -3.40 -9.96 -11.55
CA GLU A 35 -3.53 -8.92 -12.59
C GLU A 35 -4.89 -8.23 -12.53
N ARG A 36 -5.98 -8.96 -12.26
CA ARG A 36 -7.30 -8.35 -12.04
C ARG A 36 -7.29 -7.40 -10.84
N GLU A 37 -6.80 -7.86 -9.69
CA GLU A 37 -6.76 -7.06 -8.46
C GLU A 37 -5.85 -5.83 -8.60
N ILE A 38 -4.71 -5.95 -9.30
CA ILE A 38 -3.84 -4.82 -9.65
C ILE A 38 -4.60 -3.81 -10.52
N GLY A 39 -5.31 -4.29 -11.54
CA GLY A 39 -6.08 -3.44 -12.44
C GLY A 39 -7.16 -2.63 -11.69
N GLU A 40 -7.94 -3.30 -10.85
CA GLU A 40 -8.97 -2.67 -10.02
C GLU A 40 -8.38 -1.62 -9.06
N TRP A 41 -7.29 -1.96 -8.39
CA TRP A 41 -6.65 -1.06 -7.43
C TRP A 41 -5.98 0.15 -8.11
N LEU A 42 -5.26 -0.04 -9.22
CA LEU A 42 -4.67 1.07 -9.98
C LEU A 42 -5.75 1.98 -10.58
N GLY A 43 -6.85 1.39 -11.05
CA GLY A 43 -8.02 2.15 -11.51
C GLY A 43 -8.60 3.04 -10.42
N TYR A 44 -8.76 2.50 -9.21
CA TYR A 44 -9.18 3.27 -8.04
C TYR A 44 -8.20 4.41 -7.69
N LEU A 45 -6.89 4.15 -7.69
CA LEU A 45 -5.89 5.18 -7.42
C LEU A 45 -6.00 6.33 -8.43
N VAL A 46 -6.09 6.00 -9.72
CA VAL A 46 -6.19 7.00 -10.80
C VAL A 46 -7.53 7.74 -10.73
N ASP A 47 -8.64 7.06 -10.45
CA ASP A 47 -9.96 7.68 -10.28
C ASP A 47 -10.03 8.65 -9.09
N VAL A 48 -9.29 8.38 -8.02
CA VAL A 48 -9.27 9.27 -6.84
C VAL A 48 -8.23 10.38 -6.97
N GLY A 49 -7.00 10.02 -7.34
CA GLY A 49 -5.82 10.88 -7.25
C GLY A 49 -5.24 11.33 -8.59
N GLY A 50 -5.76 10.84 -9.71
CA GLY A 50 -5.14 11.05 -11.02
C GLY A 50 -3.76 10.39 -11.13
N HIS A 51 -3.10 10.54 -12.29
CA HIS A 51 -1.81 9.87 -12.51
C HIS A 51 -0.70 10.35 -11.59
N LEU A 52 -0.59 11.66 -11.37
CA LEU A 52 0.52 12.24 -10.59
C LEU A 52 0.47 11.80 -9.13
N ARG A 53 -0.68 11.96 -8.46
CA ARG A 53 -0.79 11.58 -7.05
C ARG A 53 -0.76 10.07 -6.87
N SER A 54 -1.26 9.30 -7.84
CA SER A 54 -1.14 7.84 -7.81
C SER A 54 0.32 7.41 -7.85
N ARG A 55 1.14 8.02 -8.71
CA ARG A 55 2.57 7.77 -8.74
C ARG A 55 3.23 8.14 -7.41
N ASP A 56 2.93 9.31 -6.88
CA ASP A 56 3.49 9.77 -5.60
C ASP A 56 3.05 8.85 -4.44
N ALA A 57 1.82 8.33 -4.47
CA ALA A 57 1.33 7.34 -3.50
C ALA A 57 2.08 6.01 -3.61
N LEU A 58 2.36 5.52 -4.81
CA LEU A 58 3.17 4.31 -5.01
C LEU A 58 4.59 4.49 -4.46
N SER A 59 5.24 5.63 -4.71
CA SER A 59 6.54 5.95 -4.11
C SER A 59 6.46 6.01 -2.59
N TYR A 60 5.41 6.63 -2.04
CA TYR A 60 5.18 6.65 -0.59
C TYR A 60 4.99 5.25 0.01
N TYR A 61 4.27 4.35 -0.68
CA TYR A 61 4.11 2.96 -0.22
C TYR A 61 5.42 2.17 -0.29
N ALA A 62 6.32 2.50 -1.21
CA ALA A 62 7.67 1.94 -1.25
C ALA A 62 8.51 2.41 -0.06
N GLU A 63 8.46 3.71 0.26
CA GLU A 63 9.14 4.28 1.44
C GLU A 63 8.65 3.66 2.76
N LEU A 64 7.36 3.33 2.87
CA LEU A 64 6.79 2.62 4.03
C LEU A 64 7.15 1.12 4.09
N GLY A 65 7.79 0.60 3.05
CA GLY A 65 8.11 -0.81 2.88
C GLY A 65 6.88 -1.67 2.65
N TRP A 66 5.78 -1.14 2.12
CA TRP A 66 4.62 -1.97 1.78
C TRP A 66 4.80 -2.68 0.44
N VAL A 67 5.52 -2.01 -0.47
CA VAL A 67 5.82 -2.47 -1.83
C VAL A 67 7.34 -2.33 -2.03
N ALA A 68 7.99 -3.28 -2.69
CA ALA A 68 9.40 -3.11 -3.07
C ALA A 68 9.53 -2.06 -4.19
N ASP A 69 10.67 -1.37 -4.26
CA ASP A 69 10.92 -0.32 -5.27
C ASP A 69 10.65 -0.81 -6.70
N ASP A 70 11.13 -2.02 -7.06
CA ASP A 70 10.92 -2.62 -8.37
C ASP A 70 9.43 -2.86 -8.70
N ALA A 71 8.66 -3.28 -7.68
CA ALA A 71 7.23 -3.51 -7.82
C ALA A 71 6.47 -2.18 -7.94
N ALA A 72 6.86 -1.16 -7.16
CA ALA A 72 6.29 0.19 -7.26
C ALA A 72 6.53 0.80 -8.64
N ASP A 73 7.74 0.66 -9.18
CA ASP A 73 8.09 1.09 -10.53
C ASP A 73 7.29 0.36 -11.61
N ALA A 74 7.08 -0.96 -11.45
CA ALA A 74 6.26 -1.74 -12.36
C ALA A 74 4.78 -1.32 -12.34
N LEU A 75 4.24 -0.99 -11.16
CA LEU A 75 2.89 -0.45 -11.01
C LEU A 75 2.77 0.95 -11.60
N ALA A 76 3.76 1.82 -11.38
CA ALA A 76 3.77 3.18 -11.89
C ALA A 76 3.74 3.22 -13.42
N ARG A 77 4.45 2.31 -14.11
CA ARG A 77 4.39 2.17 -15.56
C ARG A 77 3.00 1.79 -16.08
N ARG A 78 2.23 1.03 -15.31
CA ARG A 78 0.85 0.61 -15.67
C ARG A 78 -0.16 1.76 -15.54
N LEU A 79 0.10 2.78 -14.71
CA LEU A 79 -0.82 3.92 -14.53
C LEU A 79 -1.19 4.63 -15.83
N ALA A 80 -0.27 4.68 -16.80
CA ALA A 80 -0.48 5.31 -18.10
C ALA A 80 -1.58 4.63 -18.95
N GLY A 81 -1.97 3.39 -18.60
CA GLY A 81 -3.06 2.67 -19.26
C GLY A 81 -4.46 3.05 -18.76
N PHE A 82 -4.58 3.88 -17.73
CA PHE A 82 -5.85 4.31 -17.15
C PHE A 82 -6.20 5.74 -17.53
N ASP A 83 -7.49 6.01 -17.75
CA ASP A 83 -7.98 7.36 -17.97
C ASP A 83 -8.12 8.10 -16.64
N ALA A 84 -7.40 9.21 -16.48
CA ALA A 84 -7.53 10.05 -15.29
C ALA A 84 -8.80 10.91 -15.34
N PRO A 85 -9.47 11.09 -14.19
CA PRO A 85 -10.63 11.97 -14.10
C PRO A 85 -10.23 13.43 -14.33
N SER A 86 -11.19 14.23 -14.79
CA SER A 86 -11.00 15.68 -14.95
C SER A 86 -10.81 16.43 -13.62
N ARG A 87 -11.20 15.80 -12.49
CA ARG A 87 -11.04 16.33 -11.14
C ARG A 87 -10.51 15.22 -10.24
N ASP A 88 -9.33 15.42 -9.69
CA ASP A 88 -8.71 14.55 -8.71
C ASP A 88 -8.78 15.16 -7.30
N ARG A 89 -8.44 14.36 -6.28
CA ARG A 89 -8.30 14.82 -4.88
C ARG A 89 -7.08 14.19 -4.21
N PRO A 90 -6.57 14.78 -3.11
CA PRO A 90 -5.56 14.12 -2.31
C PRO A 90 -6.09 12.81 -1.73
N PHE A 91 -5.20 11.83 -1.57
CA PHE A 91 -5.51 10.62 -0.82
C PHE A 91 -5.68 10.95 0.67
N THR A 92 -6.74 10.39 1.24
CA THR A 92 -7.07 10.47 2.65
C THR A 92 -6.50 9.24 3.37
N PRO A 93 -6.42 9.26 4.72
CA PRO A 93 -6.05 8.08 5.49
C PRO A 93 -6.90 6.83 5.19
N ALA A 94 -8.17 7.01 4.78
CA ALA A 94 -9.01 5.89 4.37
C ALA A 94 -8.53 5.26 3.06
N ASP A 95 -8.12 6.07 2.09
CA ASP A 95 -7.63 5.58 0.80
C ASP A 95 -6.30 4.81 0.93
N HIS A 96 -5.43 5.23 1.86
CA HIS A 96 -4.21 4.48 2.18
C HIS A 96 -4.50 3.13 2.85
N ARG A 97 -5.55 3.04 3.69
CA ARG A 97 -5.97 1.75 4.28
C ARG A 97 -6.55 0.81 3.23
N ILE A 98 -7.36 1.33 2.30
CA ILE A 98 -7.85 0.57 1.14
C ILE A 98 -6.67 0.03 0.35
N SER A 99 -5.67 0.88 0.07
CA SER A 99 -4.49 0.47 -0.69
C SER A 99 -3.67 -0.60 0.01
N LEU A 100 -3.49 -0.52 1.33
CA LEU A 100 -2.82 -1.58 2.10
C LEU A 100 -3.54 -2.93 1.97
N VAL A 101 -4.86 -2.94 2.08
CA VAL A 101 -5.67 -4.16 1.93
C VAL A 101 -5.51 -4.73 0.51
N SER A 102 -5.55 -3.88 -0.51
CA SER A 102 -5.32 -4.31 -1.90
C SER A 102 -3.92 -4.91 -2.10
N ILE A 103 -2.88 -4.26 -1.58
CA ILE A 103 -1.48 -4.75 -1.65
C ILE A 103 -1.37 -6.14 -1.02
N VAL A 104 -1.95 -6.36 0.17
CA VAL A 104 -1.95 -7.66 0.83
C VAL A 104 -2.73 -8.71 0.04
N ARG A 105 -3.87 -8.36 -0.56
CA ARG A 105 -4.63 -9.29 -1.42
C ARG A 105 -3.82 -9.71 -2.66
N ILE A 106 -3.15 -8.76 -3.30
CA ILE A 106 -2.27 -9.02 -4.46
C ILE A 106 -1.11 -9.92 -4.04
N ALA A 107 -0.48 -9.65 -2.90
CA ALA A 107 0.60 -10.48 -2.36
C ALA A 107 0.14 -11.92 -2.08
N SER A 108 -1.05 -12.10 -1.51
CA SER A 108 -1.63 -13.44 -1.29
C SER A 108 -1.88 -14.22 -2.59
N CYS A 109 -2.14 -13.55 -3.71
CA CYS A 109 -2.25 -14.20 -5.03
C CYS A 109 -0.88 -14.67 -5.58
N ALA A 110 0.24 -14.23 -5.00
CA ALA A 110 1.58 -14.71 -5.33
C ALA A 110 1.93 -16.03 -4.60
N SER A 111 1.44 -16.17 -3.37
CA SER A 111 1.68 -17.33 -2.50
C SER A 111 0.92 -18.58 -2.91
N ASP A 112 0.06 -18.51 -3.93
CA ASP A 112 -0.78 -19.62 -4.41
C ASP A 112 -0.04 -20.55 -5.39
N PHE A 113 1.26 -20.32 -5.61
CA PHE A 113 2.13 -21.22 -6.40
C PHE A 113 3.05 -22.04 -5.47
N PRO A 114 2.95 -23.39 -5.49
CA PRO A 114 3.82 -24.28 -4.71
C PRO A 114 5.25 -24.37 -5.26
#